data_AF-A0A256ZI98-F1
#
_entry.id   AF-A0A256ZI98-F1
#
_cell.length_a   1.000
_cell.length_b   1.000
_cell.length_c   1.000
_cell.angle_alpha   90.00
_cell.angle_beta   90.00
_cell.angle_gamma   90.00
#
_symmetry.space_group_name_H-M   'P 1'
#
loop_
_entity.id
_entity.type
_entity.pdbx_description
1 polymer ?
#
loop_
_entity_poly.entity_id
_entity_poly.type
_entity_poly.pdbx_seq_one_letter_code
_entity_poly.pdbx_strand_id
1 'polypeptide(L)'
;MSVVELSKPLGDYVEVFLGRSSSEEIRRGRLGSGGAVTSLLIYLLEEGVVDSVVVARRVKGLVGELVVARTREEVLKAAGSKWNVLPFTSKLKETIEDVGVRSVAIVGLPCQSQFLQQMRSFPLLETDFVSKIRLIISLFCIGTFATEAFISILEKHYGLRPESISQVGVERSFIRVVYDGEEKLIPINEVLPYLQLGCLVCPDYTGVFSDISAGVSESHLGYTVLIVRNDNALSTLHDAVSKGYLEVVKAPPDVIEELEVKARGKIVRAAKYMGLIL
;
A
#
# COMPACT_ATOMS: atom_id res chain seq x y z
N MET A 1 -7.39 6.86 19.61
CA MET A 1 -6.34 6.79 18.56
C MET A 1 -6.08 5.31 18.32
N SER A 2 -6.22 4.82 17.09
CA SER A 2 -5.95 3.41 16.78
C SER A 2 -4.53 3.05 17.23
N VAL A 3 -4.37 1.98 18.01
CA VAL A 3 -3.07 1.48 18.47
C VAL A 3 -2.82 0.12 17.84
N VAL A 4 -1.59 -0.11 17.40
CA VAL A 4 -1.16 -1.42 16.92
C VAL A 4 -0.67 -2.23 18.12
N GLU A 5 -1.46 -3.21 18.55
CA GLU A 5 -1.19 -4.02 19.74
C GLU A 5 -1.34 -5.52 19.44
N LEU A 6 -0.66 -6.37 20.20
CA LEU A 6 -0.78 -7.82 20.03
C LEU A 6 -2.21 -8.32 20.25
N SER A 7 -2.97 -7.72 21.17
CA SER A 7 -4.38 -8.07 21.42
C SER A 7 -5.29 -7.73 20.23
N LYS A 8 -4.92 -6.70 19.45
CA LYS A 8 -5.70 -6.15 18.34
C LYS A 8 -4.80 -5.83 17.14
N PRO A 9 -4.24 -6.87 16.47
CA PRO A 9 -3.16 -6.67 15.51
C PRO A 9 -3.61 -5.99 14.20
N LEU A 10 -4.92 -5.97 13.91
CA LEU A 10 -5.50 -5.28 12.76
C LEU A 10 -6.01 -3.86 13.09
N GLY A 11 -5.91 -3.43 14.35
CA GLY A 11 -6.46 -2.15 14.83
C GLY A 11 -8.00 -2.13 14.84
N ASP A 12 -8.57 -0.94 15.05
CA ASP A 12 -10.01 -0.70 14.90
C ASP A 12 -10.43 -0.73 13.42
N TYR A 13 -11.54 -1.39 13.14
CA TYR A 13 -12.19 -1.40 11.84
C TYR A 13 -13.70 -1.63 11.99
N VAL A 14 -14.45 -1.24 10.95
CA VAL A 14 -15.90 -1.44 10.85
C VAL A 14 -16.21 -2.82 10.27
N GLU A 15 -15.60 -3.16 9.14
CA GLU A 15 -15.81 -4.44 8.45
C GLU A 15 -14.62 -4.78 7.55
N VAL A 16 -14.43 -6.07 7.27
CA VAL A 16 -13.45 -6.56 6.28
C VAL A 16 -14.17 -7.21 5.11
N PHE A 17 -13.78 -6.83 3.90
CA PHE A 17 -14.35 -7.34 2.66
C PHE A 17 -13.30 -7.99 1.77
N LEU A 18 -13.75 -8.94 0.95
CA LEU A 18 -13.09 -9.32 -0.29
C LEU A 18 -13.74 -8.56 -1.44
N GLY A 19 -12.98 -7.67 -2.08
CA GLY A 19 -13.45 -6.87 -3.20
C GLY A 19 -12.76 -7.22 -4.51
N ARG A 20 -13.44 -7.10 -5.64
CA ARG A 20 -12.81 -7.15 -6.97
C ARG A 20 -13.49 -6.18 -7.93
N SER A 21 -12.72 -5.69 -8.89
CA SER A 21 -13.21 -4.80 -9.93
C SER A 21 -14.27 -5.51 -10.78
N SER A 22 -15.33 -4.80 -11.15
CA SER A 22 -16.30 -5.27 -12.15
C SER A 22 -15.70 -5.26 -13.56
N SER A 23 -14.65 -4.46 -13.79
CA SER A 23 -13.96 -4.36 -15.07
C SER A 23 -12.97 -5.51 -15.25
N GLU A 24 -13.19 -6.32 -16.29
CA GLU A 24 -12.28 -7.42 -16.61
C GLU A 24 -10.89 -6.94 -17.04
N GLU A 25 -10.82 -5.81 -17.76
CA GLU A 25 -9.56 -5.13 -18.11
C GLU A 25 -8.71 -4.86 -16.86
N ILE A 26 -9.32 -4.28 -15.82
CA ILE A 26 -8.65 -3.99 -14.56
C ILE A 26 -8.20 -5.30 -13.90
N ARG A 27 -9.06 -6.33 -13.85
CA ARG A 27 -8.71 -7.61 -13.22
C ARG A 27 -7.52 -8.29 -13.90
N ARG A 28 -7.50 -8.36 -15.23
CA ARG A 28 -6.41 -8.98 -16.00
C ARG A 28 -5.06 -8.28 -15.79
N GLY A 29 -5.07 -6.97 -15.52
CA GLY A 29 -3.88 -6.18 -15.21
C GLY A 29 -3.34 -6.32 -13.78
N ARG A 30 -3.88 -7.25 -12.95
CA ARG A 30 -3.52 -7.38 -11.53
C ARG A 30 -3.01 -8.77 -11.22
N LEU A 31 -1.82 -8.83 -10.63
CA LEU A 31 -1.24 -10.06 -10.12
C LEU A 31 -1.74 -10.29 -8.69
N GLY A 32 -2.48 -11.38 -8.49
CA GLY A 32 -2.93 -11.86 -7.17
C GLY A 32 -4.05 -11.04 -6.50
N SER A 33 -4.34 -9.81 -6.95
CA SER A 33 -5.40 -8.95 -6.40
C SER A 33 -6.59 -8.78 -7.35
N GLY A 34 -7.75 -8.42 -6.79
CA GLY A 34 -8.98 -8.17 -7.57
C GLY A 34 -9.06 -6.80 -8.23
N GLY A 35 -8.06 -5.93 -8.05
CA GLY A 35 -8.07 -4.57 -8.61
C GLY A 35 -9.07 -3.61 -7.95
N ALA A 36 -9.57 -3.93 -6.74
CA ALA A 36 -10.60 -3.14 -6.07
C ALA A 36 -10.13 -1.70 -5.77
N VAL A 37 -8.87 -1.52 -5.34
CA VAL A 37 -8.31 -0.17 -5.12
C VAL A 37 -8.31 0.64 -6.40
N THR A 38 -7.89 0.06 -7.54
CA THR A 38 -7.92 0.75 -8.83
C THR A 38 -9.34 1.17 -9.21
N SER A 39 -10.31 0.25 -9.10
CA SER A 39 -11.73 0.57 -9.35
C SER A 39 -12.23 1.69 -8.44
N LEU A 40 -11.90 1.64 -7.16
CA LEU A 40 -12.33 2.65 -6.19
C LEU A 40 -11.75 4.03 -6.52
N LEU A 41 -10.46 4.12 -6.88
CA LEU A 41 -9.86 5.39 -7.29
C LEU A 41 -10.50 5.95 -8.56
N ILE A 42 -10.82 5.10 -9.54
CA ILE A 42 -11.50 5.52 -10.77
C ILE A 42 -12.89 6.06 -10.45
N TYR A 43 -13.66 5.34 -9.62
CA TYR A 43 -14.96 5.80 -9.11
C TYR A 43 -14.85 7.19 -8.46
N LEU A 44 -13.86 7.40 -7.58
CA LEU A 44 -13.70 8.67 -6.87
C LEU A 44 -13.47 9.84 -7.84
N LEU A 45 -12.79 9.62 -8.96
CA LEU A 45 -12.54 10.61 -10.00
C LEU A 45 -13.75 10.82 -10.91
N GLU A 46 -14.33 9.74 -11.45
CA GLU A 46 -15.43 9.79 -12.42
C GLU A 46 -16.71 10.37 -11.80
N GLU A 47 -16.96 10.08 -10.52
CA GLU A 47 -18.11 10.62 -9.76
C GLU A 47 -17.80 11.98 -9.09
N GLY A 48 -16.60 12.53 -9.27
CA GLY A 48 -16.21 13.83 -8.73
C GLY A 48 -16.13 13.90 -7.20
N VAL A 49 -15.99 12.76 -6.51
CA VAL A 49 -15.76 12.70 -5.05
C VAL A 49 -14.44 13.37 -4.69
N VAL A 50 -13.42 13.19 -5.55
CA VAL A 50 -12.14 13.87 -5.49
C VAL A 50 -11.78 14.40 -6.88
N ASP A 51 -11.00 15.47 -6.97
CA ASP A 51 -10.51 15.95 -8.27
C ASP A 51 -9.18 15.32 -8.69
N SER A 52 -8.51 14.65 -7.76
CA SER A 52 -7.20 14.07 -7.96
C SER A 52 -6.98 12.84 -7.07
N VAL A 53 -6.15 11.90 -7.51
CA VAL A 53 -5.63 10.83 -6.65
C VAL A 53 -4.11 10.82 -6.69
N VAL A 54 -3.47 10.61 -5.55
CA VAL A 54 -2.02 10.49 -5.45
C VAL A 54 -1.65 9.03 -5.24
N VAL A 55 -0.83 8.53 -6.15
CA VAL A 55 -0.38 7.13 -6.17
C VAL A 55 1.12 7.07 -6.45
N ALA A 56 1.78 6.05 -5.93
CA ALA A 56 3.17 5.77 -6.29
C ALA A 56 3.23 4.96 -7.58
N ARG A 57 4.14 5.33 -8.49
CA ARG A 57 4.44 4.60 -9.72
C ARG A 57 5.93 4.33 -9.82
N ARG A 58 6.30 3.13 -10.29
CA ARG A 58 7.66 2.77 -10.66
C ARG A 58 8.06 3.43 -11.98
N VAL A 59 9.23 4.06 -12.01
CA VAL A 59 9.80 4.72 -13.19
C VAL A 59 10.80 3.81 -13.89
N LYS A 60 11.86 3.38 -13.18
CA LYS A 60 12.95 2.54 -13.71
C LYS A 60 13.61 1.78 -12.58
N GLY A 61 13.94 0.48 -12.75
CA GLY A 61 14.51 -0.30 -11.65
C GLY A 61 13.63 -0.15 -10.40
N LEU A 62 14.16 -0.11 -9.20
CA LEU A 62 13.34 0.04 -7.98
C LEU A 62 12.96 1.51 -7.66
N VAL A 63 13.20 2.44 -8.59
CA VAL A 63 12.92 3.87 -8.40
C VAL A 63 11.44 4.16 -8.67
N GLY A 64 10.83 4.90 -7.75
CA GLY A 64 9.45 5.36 -7.86
C GLY A 64 9.28 6.87 -7.81
N GLU A 65 8.12 7.33 -8.23
CA GLU A 65 7.65 8.71 -8.14
C GLU A 65 6.20 8.76 -7.66
N LEU A 66 5.78 9.92 -7.15
CA LEU A 66 4.37 10.20 -6.95
C LEU A 66 3.78 10.71 -8.26
N VAL A 67 2.58 10.25 -8.56
CA VAL A 67 1.78 10.71 -9.69
C VAL A 67 0.47 11.25 -9.15
N VAL A 68 0.10 12.45 -9.58
CA VAL A 68 -1.27 12.96 -9.46
C VAL A 68 -2.03 12.48 -10.67
N ALA A 69 -2.91 11.51 -10.47
CA ALA A 69 -3.81 11.04 -11.50
C ALA A 69 -5.16 11.75 -11.38
N ARG A 70 -5.70 12.20 -12.50
CA ARG A 70 -7.00 12.86 -12.65
C ARG A 70 -7.93 12.14 -13.61
N THR A 71 -7.40 11.18 -14.36
CA THR A 71 -8.19 10.37 -15.28
C THR A 71 -8.03 8.87 -15.01
N ARG A 72 -9.00 8.09 -15.51
CA ARG A 72 -8.96 6.63 -15.50
C ARG A 72 -7.65 6.09 -16.06
N GLU A 73 -7.19 6.61 -17.20
CA GLU A 73 -5.99 6.16 -17.89
C GLU A 73 -4.74 6.39 -17.05
N GLU A 74 -4.65 7.52 -16.35
CA GLU A 74 -3.54 7.84 -15.46
C GLU A 74 -3.51 6.89 -14.26
N VAL A 75 -4.66 6.59 -13.67
CA VAL A 75 -4.78 5.59 -12.60
C VAL A 75 -4.33 4.22 -13.09
N LEU A 76 -4.79 3.78 -14.27
CA LEU A 76 -4.43 2.49 -14.85
C LEU A 76 -2.92 2.38 -15.11
N LYS A 77 -2.29 3.44 -15.62
CA LYS A 77 -0.83 3.50 -15.86
C LYS A 77 -0.01 3.42 -14.58
N ALA A 78 -0.50 4.01 -13.49
CA ALA A 78 0.21 3.99 -12.20
C ALA A 78 0.03 2.68 -11.43
N ALA A 79 -1.12 2.02 -11.62
CA ALA A 79 -1.51 0.92 -10.77
C ALA A 79 -0.71 -0.37 -10.99
N GLY A 80 -0.65 -1.17 -9.93
CA GLY A 80 0.11 -2.41 -9.84
C GLY A 80 1.06 -2.34 -8.64
N SER A 81 1.20 -3.45 -7.91
CA SER A 81 2.15 -3.51 -6.80
C SER A 81 3.55 -3.59 -7.38
N LYS A 82 4.24 -2.45 -7.37
CA LYS A 82 5.62 -2.34 -7.82
C LYS A 82 6.43 -1.95 -6.61
N TRP A 83 7.39 -2.78 -6.23
CA TRP A 83 8.29 -2.45 -5.14
C TRP A 83 9.11 -1.24 -5.54
N ASN A 84 8.86 -0.10 -4.90
CA ASN A 84 9.61 1.11 -5.14
C ASN A 84 9.82 1.90 -3.85
N VAL A 85 10.93 2.62 -3.80
CA VAL A 85 11.25 3.52 -2.70
C VAL A 85 11.24 4.95 -3.23
N LEU A 86 10.56 5.84 -2.51
CA LEU A 86 10.57 7.26 -2.79
C LEU A 86 10.44 8.07 -1.48
N PRO A 87 10.98 9.30 -1.43
CA PRO A 87 10.75 10.21 -0.31
C PRO A 87 9.31 10.74 -0.39
N PHE A 88 8.36 9.94 0.13
CA PHE A 88 6.93 10.17 -0.03
C PHE A 88 6.47 11.51 0.53
N THR A 89 6.89 11.86 1.75
CA THR A 89 6.40 13.05 2.45
C THR A 89 6.84 14.36 1.80
N SER A 90 8.11 14.47 1.40
CA SER A 90 8.61 15.68 0.72
C SER A 90 7.94 15.86 -0.63
N LYS A 91 7.88 14.79 -1.42
CA LYS A 91 7.23 14.82 -2.73
C LYS A 91 5.74 15.10 -2.61
N LEU A 92 5.06 14.59 -1.58
CA LEU A 92 3.61 14.77 -1.45
C LEU A 92 3.23 16.25 -1.31
N LYS A 93 3.97 17.02 -0.51
CA LYS A 93 3.71 18.45 -0.33
C LYS A 93 3.83 19.19 -1.67
N GLU A 94 4.98 19.05 -2.33
CA GLU A 94 5.23 19.62 -3.68
C GLU A 94 4.12 19.22 -4.66
N THR A 95 3.78 17.92 -4.65
CA THR A 95 2.79 17.30 -5.52
C THR A 95 1.35 17.76 -5.24
N ILE A 96 1.00 18.29 -4.08
CA ILE A 96 -0.37 18.79 -3.79
C ILE A 96 -0.44 20.31 -3.94
N GLU A 97 0.63 21.03 -3.60
CA GLU A 97 0.68 22.49 -3.66
C GLU A 97 0.85 23.00 -5.10
N ASP A 98 1.68 22.36 -5.93
CA ASP A 98 2.06 22.88 -7.25
C ASP A 98 1.00 22.71 -8.35
N VAL A 99 -0.02 21.89 -8.11
CA VAL A 99 -0.92 21.40 -9.17
C VAL A 99 -2.39 21.73 -8.95
N GLY A 100 -2.70 22.65 -8.03
CA GLY A 100 -4.08 23.17 -7.86
C GLY A 100 -5.10 22.12 -7.40
N VAL A 101 -4.64 21.09 -6.68
CA VAL A 101 -5.49 20.02 -6.11
C VAL A 101 -6.43 20.63 -5.06
N ARG A 102 -7.74 20.34 -5.15
CA ARG A 102 -8.75 20.80 -4.17
C ARG A 102 -9.25 19.68 -3.27
N SER A 103 -9.35 18.46 -3.80
CA SER A 103 -9.77 17.28 -3.05
C SER A 103 -9.02 16.05 -3.55
N VAL A 104 -8.40 15.31 -2.64
CA VAL A 104 -7.50 14.21 -3.01
C VAL A 104 -7.76 12.92 -2.25
N ALA A 105 -7.68 11.79 -2.95
CA ALA A 105 -7.49 10.48 -2.33
C ALA A 105 -6.04 10.05 -2.47
N ILE A 106 -5.45 9.49 -1.40
CA ILE A 106 -4.04 9.11 -1.37
C ILE A 106 -3.91 7.62 -1.15
N VAL A 107 -3.12 6.94 -1.99
CA VAL A 107 -2.67 5.58 -1.73
C VAL A 107 -1.25 5.62 -1.17
N GLY A 108 -1.06 5.03 0.00
CA GLY A 108 0.23 4.96 0.66
C GLY A 108 0.46 3.63 1.39
N LEU A 109 1.58 3.55 2.10
CA LEU A 109 1.94 2.45 3.01
C LEU A 109 1.57 2.82 4.46
N PRO A 110 1.62 1.86 5.41
CA PRO A 110 1.19 2.09 6.79
C PRO A 110 1.85 3.29 7.48
N CYS A 111 3.18 3.44 7.33
CA CYS A 111 3.93 4.59 7.86
C CYS A 111 3.52 5.93 7.23
N GLN A 112 3.13 5.93 5.96
CA GLN A 112 2.66 7.13 5.24
C GLN A 112 1.25 7.49 5.69
N SER A 113 0.35 6.50 5.85
CA SER A 113 -0.98 6.70 6.42
C SER A 113 -0.90 7.25 7.85
N GLN A 114 0.03 6.72 8.67
CA GLN A 114 0.29 7.23 10.01
C GLN A 114 0.72 8.70 9.99
N PHE A 115 1.67 9.07 9.12
CA PHE A 115 2.09 10.46 8.95
C PHE A 115 0.91 11.37 8.57
N LEU A 116 0.10 10.98 7.58
CA LEU A 116 -1.04 11.78 7.13
C LEU A 116 -2.09 11.96 8.22
N GLN A 117 -2.35 10.91 9.01
CA GLN A 117 -3.31 10.98 10.12
C GLN A 117 -2.79 11.83 11.29
N GLN A 118 -1.48 11.79 11.56
CA GLN A 118 -0.85 12.68 12.54
C GLN A 118 -0.97 14.14 12.09
N MET A 119 -0.69 14.42 10.83
CA MET A 119 -0.85 15.76 10.26
C MET A 119 -2.31 16.24 10.30
N ARG A 120 -3.29 15.35 10.11
CA ARG A 120 -4.73 15.67 10.29
C ARG A 120 -5.06 16.06 11.73
N SER A 121 -4.43 15.39 12.69
CA SER A 121 -4.72 15.57 14.11
C SER A 121 -4.00 16.80 14.70
N PHE A 122 -2.86 17.17 14.11
CA PHE A 122 -2.03 18.29 14.55
C PHE A 122 -1.65 19.16 13.35
N PRO A 123 -2.61 19.91 12.77
CA PRO A 123 -2.34 20.74 11.60
C PRO A 123 -1.36 21.86 11.96
N LEU A 124 -0.24 21.94 11.23
CA LEU A 124 0.68 23.07 11.28
C LEU A 124 0.15 24.16 10.34
N LEU A 125 -0.02 25.39 10.87
CA LEU A 125 -0.69 26.53 10.21
C LEU A 125 -0.17 26.86 8.79
N GLU A 126 1.07 26.50 8.46
CA GLU A 126 1.74 26.86 7.20
C GLU A 126 1.68 25.75 6.12
N THR A 127 1.05 24.59 6.38
CA THR A 127 1.06 23.43 5.47
C THR A 127 -0.26 22.63 5.46
N ASP A 128 -1.40 23.31 5.36
CA ASP A 128 -2.71 22.65 5.35
C ASP A 128 -3.08 22.03 3.98
N PHE A 129 -2.18 21.25 3.39
CA PHE A 129 -2.53 20.38 2.26
C PHE A 129 -3.43 19.21 2.71
N VAL A 130 -3.49 18.99 4.03
CA VAL A 130 -4.12 17.84 4.67
C VAL A 130 -5.64 17.99 4.73
N SER A 131 -6.17 19.20 4.83
CA SER A 131 -7.61 19.48 4.70
C SER A 131 -8.19 19.08 3.33
N LYS A 132 -7.34 18.98 2.30
CA LYS A 132 -7.72 18.51 0.95
C LYS A 132 -7.88 16.99 0.89
N ILE A 133 -7.32 16.24 1.84
CA ILE A 133 -7.34 14.77 1.83
C ILE A 133 -8.75 14.29 2.24
N ARG A 134 -9.44 13.65 1.30
CA ARG A 134 -10.79 13.08 1.50
C ARG A 134 -10.76 11.60 1.87
N LEU A 135 -9.78 10.86 1.37
CA LEU A 135 -9.65 9.43 1.61
C LEU A 135 -8.17 9.02 1.63
N ILE A 136 -7.77 8.24 2.62
CA ILE A 136 -6.46 7.60 2.73
C ILE A 136 -6.65 6.10 2.56
N ILE A 137 -6.02 5.51 1.54
CA ILE A 137 -5.97 4.08 1.32
C ILE A 137 -4.56 3.59 1.66
N SER A 138 -4.41 2.70 2.64
CA SER A 138 -3.11 2.06 2.94
C SER A 138 -3.00 0.72 2.25
N LEU A 139 -1.87 0.43 1.59
CA LEU A 139 -1.55 -0.91 1.14
C LEU A 139 -0.88 -1.70 2.27
N PHE A 140 -1.19 -2.99 2.40
CA PHE A 140 -0.48 -3.86 3.34
C PHE A 140 1.02 -3.86 3.06
N CYS A 141 1.82 -3.78 4.12
CA CYS A 141 3.27 -3.67 3.98
C CYS A 141 3.98 -4.48 5.07
N ILE A 142 4.86 -5.40 4.67
CA ILE A 142 5.71 -6.14 5.61
C ILE A 142 7.07 -5.46 5.84
N GLY A 143 7.48 -4.56 4.95
CA GLY A 143 8.73 -3.81 5.02
C GLY A 143 9.24 -3.47 3.62
N THR A 144 10.12 -2.46 3.52
CA THR A 144 10.90 -2.17 2.31
C THR A 144 12.39 -2.29 2.59
N PHE A 145 13.17 -2.56 1.55
CA PHE A 145 14.64 -2.55 1.63
C PHE A 145 15.20 -1.14 1.47
N ALA A 146 16.38 -0.89 2.06
CA ALA A 146 17.18 0.27 1.73
C ALA A 146 17.68 0.12 0.29
N THR A 147 17.21 0.99 -0.61
CA THR A 147 17.30 0.82 -2.07
C THR A 147 18.71 0.52 -2.53
N GLU A 148 19.68 1.33 -2.12
CA GLU A 148 21.08 1.25 -2.54
C GLU A 148 21.73 -0.02 -2.01
N ALA A 149 21.44 -0.37 -0.75
CA ALA A 149 21.98 -1.57 -0.11
C ALA A 149 21.42 -2.84 -0.75
N PHE A 150 20.12 -2.86 -1.06
CA PHE A 150 19.45 -3.94 -1.73
C PHE A 150 19.90 -4.10 -3.19
N ILE A 151 20.01 -3.00 -3.92
CA ILE A 151 20.59 -2.99 -5.26
C ILE A 151 22.01 -3.56 -5.23
N SER A 152 22.83 -3.15 -4.25
CA SER A 152 24.21 -3.62 -4.15
C SER A 152 24.31 -5.12 -3.89
N ILE A 153 23.45 -5.71 -3.05
CA ILE A 153 23.43 -7.18 -2.86
C ILE A 153 22.94 -7.90 -4.12
N LEU A 154 21.89 -7.40 -4.78
CA LEU A 154 21.39 -8.00 -6.02
C LEU A 154 22.47 -8.02 -7.11
N GLU A 155 23.21 -6.93 -7.27
CA GLU A 155 24.28 -6.83 -8.25
C GLU A 155 25.50 -7.67 -7.87
N LYS A 156 26.04 -7.48 -6.66
CA LYS A 156 27.32 -8.10 -6.26
C LYS A 156 27.23 -9.58 -5.94
N HIS A 157 26.15 -10.02 -5.28
CA HIS A 157 26.02 -11.41 -4.83
C HIS A 157 25.29 -12.28 -5.86
N TYR A 158 24.34 -11.70 -6.60
CA TYR A 158 23.50 -12.46 -7.52
C TYR A 158 23.71 -12.12 -9.00
N GLY A 159 24.54 -11.11 -9.32
CA GLY A 159 24.82 -10.69 -10.70
C GLY A 159 23.65 -10.01 -11.39
N LEU A 160 22.65 -9.53 -10.65
CA LEU A 160 21.43 -8.96 -11.21
C LEU A 160 21.59 -7.46 -11.46
N ARG A 161 21.38 -7.03 -12.71
CA ARG A 161 21.41 -5.61 -13.07
C ARG A 161 20.14 -4.93 -12.54
N PRO A 162 20.26 -3.83 -11.77
CA PRO A 162 19.09 -3.17 -11.18
C PRO A 162 18.04 -2.70 -12.19
N GLU A 163 18.48 -2.30 -13.38
CA GLU A 163 17.63 -1.81 -14.45
C GLU A 163 16.77 -2.91 -15.10
N SER A 164 17.23 -4.17 -15.07
CA SER A 164 16.51 -5.28 -15.68
C SER A 164 15.48 -5.92 -14.77
N ILE A 165 15.50 -5.60 -13.48
CA ILE A 165 14.48 -6.04 -12.53
C ILE A 165 13.13 -5.51 -12.99
N SER A 166 12.12 -6.35 -13.12
CA SER A 166 10.75 -5.98 -13.53
C SER A 166 9.73 -6.19 -12.41
N GLN A 167 10.03 -7.05 -11.43
CA GLN A 167 9.18 -7.28 -10.27
C GLN A 167 9.99 -7.77 -9.06
N VAL A 168 9.58 -7.36 -7.87
CA VAL A 168 10.05 -7.91 -6.59
C VAL A 168 8.83 -8.25 -5.75
N GLY A 169 8.79 -9.45 -5.18
CA GLY A 169 7.71 -9.92 -4.33
C GLY A 169 8.22 -10.78 -3.18
N VAL A 170 7.41 -10.89 -2.13
CA VAL A 170 7.65 -11.83 -1.03
C VAL A 170 6.88 -13.11 -1.33
N GLU A 171 7.55 -14.25 -1.27
CA GLU A 171 6.95 -15.56 -1.45
C GLU A 171 7.46 -16.50 -0.36
N ARG A 172 6.61 -16.78 0.65
CA ARG A 172 6.93 -17.61 1.81
C ARG A 172 8.24 -17.14 2.48
N SER A 173 9.32 -17.90 2.32
CA SER A 173 10.65 -17.64 2.90
C SER A 173 11.65 -17.07 1.89
N PHE A 174 11.17 -16.58 0.75
CA PHE A 174 11.99 -16.04 -0.33
C PHE A 174 11.52 -14.64 -0.77
N ILE A 175 12.45 -13.85 -1.27
CA ILE A 175 12.19 -12.72 -2.15
C ILE A 175 12.31 -13.20 -3.58
N ARG A 176 11.20 -13.11 -4.31
CA ARG A 176 11.13 -13.40 -5.73
C ARG A 176 11.50 -12.15 -6.51
N VAL A 177 12.58 -12.21 -7.29
CA VAL A 177 13.03 -11.14 -8.18
C VAL A 177 12.87 -11.61 -9.62
N VAL A 178 12.04 -10.91 -10.39
CA VAL A 178 11.92 -11.12 -11.83
C VAL A 178 12.84 -10.12 -12.53
N TYR A 179 13.72 -10.59 -13.40
CA TYR A 179 14.72 -9.79 -14.11
C TYR A 179 14.93 -10.34 -15.52
N ASP A 180 15.00 -9.48 -16.54
CA ASP A 180 15.22 -9.90 -17.94
C ASP A 180 14.28 -11.04 -18.43
N GLY A 181 13.10 -11.21 -17.83
CA GLY A 181 12.15 -12.30 -18.12
C GLY A 181 12.40 -13.61 -17.36
N GLU A 182 13.50 -13.70 -16.61
CA GLU A 182 13.83 -14.79 -15.70
C GLU A 182 13.39 -14.49 -14.26
N GLU A 183 13.43 -15.51 -13.40
CA GLU A 183 13.07 -15.42 -11.99
C GLU A 183 14.20 -15.97 -11.10
N LYS A 184 14.46 -15.28 -10.00
CA LYS A 184 15.35 -15.72 -8.93
C LYS A 184 14.67 -15.65 -7.58
N LEU A 185 14.72 -16.75 -6.83
CA LEU A 185 14.28 -16.83 -5.45
C LEU A 185 15.48 -16.63 -4.52
N ILE A 186 15.43 -15.59 -3.71
CA ILE A 186 16.48 -15.22 -2.77
C ILE A 186 15.99 -15.51 -1.35
N PRO A 187 16.68 -16.30 -0.53
CA PRO A 187 16.27 -16.56 0.85
C PRO A 187 16.10 -15.27 1.67
N ILE A 188 15.00 -15.16 2.41
CA ILE A 188 14.64 -13.91 3.11
C ILE A 188 15.69 -13.50 4.15
N ASN A 189 16.38 -14.47 4.76
CA ASN A 189 17.43 -14.26 5.75
C ASN A 189 18.68 -13.58 5.17
N GLU A 190 18.96 -13.76 3.88
CA GLU A 190 20.08 -13.10 3.20
C GLU A 190 19.82 -11.61 2.96
N VAL A 191 18.55 -11.24 2.79
CA VAL A 191 18.15 -9.85 2.46
C VAL A 191 17.58 -9.10 3.67
N LEU A 192 17.15 -9.78 4.73
CA LEU A 192 16.59 -9.18 5.95
C LEU A 192 17.49 -8.10 6.56
N PRO A 193 18.84 -8.25 6.63
CA PRO A 193 19.72 -7.19 7.15
C PRO A 193 19.71 -5.90 6.33
N TYR A 194 19.25 -5.96 5.08
CA TYR A 194 19.17 -4.82 4.16
C TYR A 194 17.79 -4.14 4.18
N LEU A 195 16.90 -4.54 5.07
CA LEU A 195 15.66 -3.80 5.33
C LEU A 195 15.98 -2.39 5.80
N GLN A 196 15.14 -1.44 5.42
CA GLN A 196 15.25 -0.08 5.95
C GLN A 196 15.06 -0.13 7.47
N LEU A 197 15.94 0.56 8.22
CA LEU A 197 15.93 0.53 9.68
C LEU A 197 14.54 0.84 10.27
N GLY A 198 13.85 1.85 9.73
CA GLY A 198 12.48 2.20 10.13
C GLY A 198 11.47 1.07 9.90
N CYS A 199 11.66 0.22 8.88
CA CYS A 199 10.82 -0.95 8.65
C CYS A 199 11.05 -2.07 9.67
N LEU A 200 12.27 -2.20 10.20
CA LEU A 200 12.59 -3.21 11.22
C LEU A 200 11.79 -2.96 12.50
N VAL A 201 11.58 -1.70 12.87
CA VAL A 201 10.85 -1.27 14.07
C VAL A 201 9.39 -0.88 13.82
N CYS A 202 8.91 -0.92 12.58
CA CYS A 202 7.52 -0.61 12.25
C CYS A 202 6.59 -1.77 12.64
N PRO A 203 5.64 -1.57 13.57
CA PRO A 203 4.71 -2.63 13.99
C PRO A 203 3.51 -2.77 13.06
N ASP A 204 3.18 -1.74 12.26
CA ASP A 204 1.91 -1.66 11.52
C ASP A 204 1.97 -2.40 10.18
N TYR A 205 1.26 -3.52 10.07
CA TYR A 205 1.16 -4.30 8.82
C TYR A 205 0.09 -3.78 7.86
N THR A 206 -1.08 -3.42 8.39
CA THR A 206 -2.27 -3.15 7.58
C THR A 206 -2.50 -1.67 7.33
N GLY A 207 -1.85 -0.76 8.06
CA GLY A 207 -2.12 0.67 7.98
C GLY A 207 -3.33 1.03 8.83
N VAL A 208 -3.21 0.94 10.15
CA VAL A 208 -4.33 1.17 11.08
C VAL A 208 -4.84 2.62 11.11
N PHE A 209 -4.08 3.53 10.50
CA PHE A 209 -4.35 4.96 10.43
C PHE A 209 -5.00 5.41 9.11
N SER A 210 -5.35 4.49 8.21
CA SER A 210 -6.05 4.84 6.95
C SER A 210 -7.58 4.84 7.09
N ASP A 211 -8.27 5.28 6.05
CA ASP A 211 -9.72 5.12 5.93
C ASP A 211 -10.06 3.70 5.43
N ILE A 212 -9.28 3.19 4.48
CA ILE A 212 -9.35 1.82 3.94
C ILE A 212 -7.95 1.23 3.90
N SER A 213 -7.77 0.02 4.43
CA SER A 213 -6.55 -0.75 4.19
C SER A 213 -6.79 -1.80 3.12
N ALA A 214 -5.83 -2.02 2.23
CA ALA A 214 -5.98 -2.93 1.10
C ALA A 214 -4.77 -3.83 0.90
N GLY A 215 -5.00 -5.08 0.52
CA GLY A 215 -3.92 -5.98 0.15
C GLY A 215 -4.41 -7.28 -0.45
N VAL A 216 -3.52 -8.28 -0.43
CA VAL A 216 -3.76 -9.60 -1.02
C VAL A 216 -3.77 -10.63 0.09
N SER A 217 -4.73 -11.55 0.01
CA SER A 217 -4.76 -12.79 0.80
C SER A 217 -4.26 -13.93 -0.08
N GLU A 218 -3.39 -14.77 0.48
CA GLU A 218 -2.84 -15.93 -0.22
C GLU A 218 -3.88 -17.04 -0.39
N SER A 219 -4.87 -17.09 0.50
CA SER A 219 -5.99 -18.04 0.41
C SER A 219 -7.07 -17.62 -0.59
N HIS A 220 -7.14 -16.33 -0.97
CA HIS A 220 -8.21 -15.76 -1.79
C HIS A 220 -7.68 -14.91 -2.96
N LEU A 221 -6.91 -15.55 -3.86
CA LEU A 221 -6.38 -14.88 -5.06
C LEU A 221 -7.51 -14.36 -5.98
N GLY A 222 -7.24 -13.23 -6.65
CA GLY A 222 -8.20 -12.58 -7.53
C GLY A 222 -9.20 -11.68 -6.79
N TYR A 223 -9.09 -11.59 -5.47
CA TYR A 223 -9.74 -10.58 -4.64
C TYR A 223 -8.70 -9.66 -3.99
N THR A 224 -9.12 -8.44 -3.70
CA THR A 224 -8.40 -7.49 -2.86
C THR A 224 -9.06 -7.53 -1.50
N VAL A 225 -8.31 -7.80 -0.43
CA VAL A 225 -8.83 -7.63 0.92
C VAL A 225 -8.95 -6.14 1.21
N LEU A 226 -10.09 -5.69 1.72
CA LEU A 226 -10.38 -4.30 2.09
C LEU A 226 -10.81 -4.26 3.56
N ILE A 227 -9.98 -3.67 4.43
CA ILE A 227 -10.34 -3.38 5.82
C ILE A 227 -10.86 -1.95 5.87
N VAL A 228 -12.16 -1.79 6.10
CA VAL A 228 -12.82 -0.47 6.15
C VAL A 228 -12.82 0.03 7.59
N ARG A 229 -12.27 1.22 7.83
CA ARG A 229 -11.97 1.67 9.21
C ARG A 229 -12.93 2.69 9.80
N ASN A 230 -13.77 3.32 8.97
CA ASN A 230 -14.77 4.28 9.42
C ASN A 230 -16.01 4.31 8.51
N ASP A 231 -17.07 4.92 9.00
CA ASP A 231 -18.38 4.95 8.32
C ASP A 231 -18.35 5.73 7.00
N ASN A 232 -17.51 6.77 6.90
CA ASN A 232 -17.34 7.51 5.66
C ASN A 232 -16.71 6.62 4.56
N ALA A 233 -15.68 5.86 4.93
CA ALA A 233 -15.05 4.89 4.05
C ALA A 233 -16.02 3.76 3.65
N LEU A 234 -16.85 3.29 4.58
CA LEU A 234 -17.87 2.28 4.30
C LEU A 234 -18.92 2.80 3.31
N SER A 235 -19.41 4.02 3.54
CA SER A 235 -20.38 4.68 2.65
C SER A 235 -19.81 4.89 1.26
N THR A 236 -18.55 5.34 1.17
CA THR A 236 -17.82 5.52 -0.10
C THR A 236 -17.67 4.19 -0.84
N LEU A 237 -17.30 3.11 -0.15
CA LEU A 237 -17.17 1.78 -0.73
C LEU A 237 -18.51 1.26 -1.26
N HIS A 238 -19.59 1.42 -0.49
CA HIS A 238 -20.92 0.98 -0.88
C HIS A 238 -21.49 1.78 -2.06
N ASP A 239 -21.22 3.09 -2.17
CA ASP A 239 -21.62 3.88 -3.35
C ASP A 239 -20.87 3.42 -4.60
N ALA A 240 -19.57 3.11 -4.49
CA ALA A 240 -18.81 2.53 -5.59
C ALA A 240 -19.36 1.16 -6.05
N VAL A 241 -19.85 0.35 -5.10
CA VAL A 241 -20.50 -0.94 -5.38
C VAL A 241 -21.87 -0.74 -6.02
N SER A 242 -22.70 0.19 -5.51
CA SER A 242 -24.04 0.45 -6.03
C SER A 242 -24.01 0.96 -7.48
N LYS A 243 -22.96 1.72 -7.83
CA LYS A 243 -22.70 2.20 -9.20
C LYS A 243 -21.95 1.20 -10.08
N GLY A 244 -21.65 0.01 -9.57
CA GLY A 244 -21.12 -1.11 -10.37
C GLY A 244 -19.61 -1.05 -10.68
N TYR A 245 -18.83 -0.19 -10.02
CA TYR A 245 -17.37 -0.11 -10.24
C TYR A 245 -16.61 -1.31 -9.70
N LEU A 246 -17.10 -1.89 -8.62
CA LEU A 246 -16.57 -3.10 -8.00
C LEU A 246 -17.66 -3.89 -7.29
N GLU A 247 -17.36 -5.14 -6.96
CA GLU A 247 -18.18 -5.99 -6.11
C GLU A 247 -17.41 -6.33 -4.85
N VAL A 248 -18.13 -6.47 -3.73
CA VAL A 248 -17.55 -6.84 -2.43
C VAL A 248 -18.42 -7.90 -1.75
N VAL A 249 -17.76 -8.80 -1.03
CA VAL A 249 -18.39 -9.75 -0.11
C VAL A 249 -17.68 -9.67 1.24
N LYS A 250 -18.37 -9.98 2.34
CA LYS A 250 -17.71 -10.03 3.67
C LYS A 250 -16.58 -11.06 3.64
N ALA A 251 -15.45 -10.71 4.24
CA ALA A 251 -14.31 -11.60 4.29
C ALA A 251 -14.63 -12.80 5.20
N PRO A 252 -14.34 -14.04 4.77
CA PRO A 252 -14.48 -15.20 5.62
C PRO A 252 -13.45 -15.20 6.77
N PRO A 253 -13.70 -15.94 7.87
CA PRO A 253 -12.85 -15.90 9.07
C PRO A 253 -11.38 -16.24 8.82
N ASP A 254 -11.08 -17.12 7.86
CA ASP A 254 -9.72 -17.54 7.52
C ASP A 254 -8.88 -16.41 6.91
N VAL A 255 -9.50 -15.48 6.17
CA VAL A 255 -8.83 -14.24 5.73
C VAL A 255 -8.43 -13.40 6.94
N ILE A 256 -9.31 -13.28 7.94
CA ILE A 256 -9.02 -12.50 9.15
C ILE A 256 -7.86 -13.13 9.92
N GLU A 257 -7.91 -14.46 10.11
CA GLU A 257 -6.85 -15.22 10.77
C GLU A 257 -5.50 -15.08 10.05
N GLU A 258 -5.47 -15.18 8.72
CA GLU A 258 -4.28 -14.97 7.90
C GLU A 258 -3.66 -13.59 8.16
N LEU A 259 -4.48 -12.55 8.14
CA LEU A 259 -4.04 -11.18 8.37
C LEU A 259 -3.55 -10.96 9.80
N GLU A 260 -4.22 -11.53 10.80
CA GLU A 260 -3.80 -11.43 12.19
C GLU A 260 -2.43 -12.08 12.41
N VAL A 261 -2.19 -13.26 11.83
CA VAL A 261 -0.89 -13.94 11.92
C VAL A 261 0.22 -13.06 11.32
N LYS A 262 0.00 -12.50 10.13
CA LYS A 262 0.97 -11.61 9.47
C LYS A 262 1.21 -10.33 10.26
N ALA A 263 0.16 -9.71 10.79
CA ALA A 263 0.24 -8.51 11.60
C ALA A 263 0.97 -8.77 12.93
N ARG A 264 0.63 -9.84 13.66
CA ARG A 264 1.33 -10.25 14.90
C ARG A 264 2.82 -10.52 14.63
N GLY A 265 3.14 -11.21 13.53
CA GLY A 265 4.52 -11.45 13.12
C GLY A 265 5.31 -10.15 12.94
N LYS A 266 4.71 -9.13 12.31
CA LYS A 266 5.33 -7.81 12.16
C LYS A 266 5.50 -7.08 13.50
N ILE A 267 4.51 -7.14 14.39
CA ILE A 267 4.58 -6.54 15.73
C ILE A 267 5.70 -7.17 16.56
N VAL A 268 5.79 -8.51 16.58
CA VAL A 268 6.84 -9.25 17.30
C VAL A 268 8.22 -8.92 16.75
N ARG A 269 8.37 -8.85 15.42
CA ARG A 269 9.60 -8.40 14.78
C ARG A 269 9.96 -6.98 15.25
N ALA A 270 9.02 -6.05 15.18
CA ALA A 270 9.24 -4.66 15.58
C ALA A 270 9.72 -4.54 17.03
N ALA A 271 9.06 -5.23 17.96
CA ALA A 271 9.46 -5.27 19.36
C ALA A 271 10.87 -5.83 19.56
N LYS A 272 11.21 -6.92 18.85
CA LYS A 272 12.56 -7.52 18.90
C LYS A 272 13.64 -6.53 18.48
N TYR A 273 13.47 -5.85 17.35
CA TYR A 273 14.49 -4.91 16.85
C TYR A 273 14.54 -3.61 17.64
N MET A 274 13.42 -3.15 18.19
CA MET A 274 13.39 -1.98 19.06
C MET A 274 14.26 -2.19 20.31
N GLY A 275 14.22 -3.38 20.92
CA GLY A 275 15.08 -3.75 22.05
C GLY A 275 16.57 -3.92 21.71
N LEU A 276 16.96 -3.89 20.44
CA LEU A 276 18.37 -3.91 20.01
C LEU A 276 18.93 -2.52 19.69
N ILE A 277 18.05 -1.52 19.51
CA ILE A 277 18.41 -0.15 19.12
C ILE A 277 18.41 0.79 20.33
N LEU A 278 17.64 0.46 21.37
CA LEU A 278 17.63 1.12 22.68
C LEU A 278 18.73 0.57 23.59
#